data_AF-A0A1H1WFY5-F1
#
_entry.id   AF-A0A1H1WFY5-F1
#
_cell.length_a   1.000
_cell.length_b   1.000
_cell.length_c   1.000
_cell.angle_alpha   90.00
_cell.angle_beta   90.00
_cell.angle_gamma   90.00
#
_symmetry.space_group_name_H-M   'P 1'
#
loop_
_entity.id
_entity.type
_entity.pdbx_description
1 polymer ?
#
loop_
_entity_poly.entity_id
_entity_poly.type
_entity_poly.pdbx_seq_one_letter_code
_entity_poly.pdbx_strand_id
1 'polypeptide(L)' 'MNIGKWIGRNVELIYTDASGRFTRRLVRLLHINGDVVAAYDLLKRQPRTFRLEGILAIQPAGSVGRERFG' A
#
# COMPACT_ATOMS: atom_id res chain seq x y z
N MET A 1 1.06 -4.73 13.03
CA MET A 1 0.44 -3.49 12.50
C MET A 1 -1.01 -3.79 12.13
N ASN A 2 -2.00 -3.04 12.65
CA ASN A 2 -3.39 -3.23 12.23
C ASN A 2 -3.62 -2.57 10.86
N ILE A 3 -3.50 -3.36 9.78
CA ILE A 3 -3.72 -2.90 8.40
C ILE A 3 -5.22 -2.76 8.08
N GLY A 4 -6.08 -3.51 8.75
CA GLY A 4 -7.53 -3.51 8.50
C GLY A 4 -8.18 -2.13 8.59
N LYS A 5 -7.64 -1.23 9.42
CA LYS A 5 -8.12 0.16 9.52
C LYS A 5 -8.01 0.98 8.22
N TRP A 6 -7.24 0.50 7.25
CA TRP A 6 -7.01 1.16 5.97
C TRP A 6 -7.91 0.64 4.84
N ILE A 7 -8.74 -0.38 5.08
CA ILE A 7 -9.69 -0.89 4.09
C ILE A 7 -10.61 0.25 3.60
N GLY A 8 -10.77 0.34 2.27
CA GLY A 8 -11.53 1.38 1.60
C GLY A 8 -10.80 2.72 1.44
N ARG A 9 -9.58 2.87 1.99
CA ARG A 9 -8.81 4.12 1.98
C ARG A 9 -7.65 4.07 0.98
N ASN A 10 -7.28 5.25 0.49
CA ASN A 10 -6.04 5.43 -0.26
C ASN A 10 -4.88 5.53 0.72
N VAL A 11 -3.83 4.76 0.47
CA VAL A 11 -2.62 4.73 1.28
C VAL A 11 -1.39 4.72 0.40
N GLU A 12 -0.30 5.19 0.95
CA GLU A 12 1.02 4.84 0.46
C GLU A 12 1.60 3.70 1.27
N LEU A 13 2.21 2.73 0.60
CA LEU A 13 2.90 1.62 1.22
C LEU A 13 4.31 1.46 0.67
N ILE A 14 5.22 1.03 1.55
CA ILE A 14 6.53 0.51 1.18
C ILE A 14 6.43 -1.01 1.20
N TYR A 15 6.71 -1.64 0.06
CA TYR A 15 6.60 -3.08 -0.14
C TYR A 15 7.93 -3.67 -0.58
N THR A 16 8.31 -4.81 -0.02
CA THR A 16 9.37 -5.67 -0.55
C THR A 16 8.75 -6.91 -1.19
N ASP A 17 9.26 -7.29 -2.36
CA ASP A 17 8.94 -8.58 -2.96
C ASP A 17 9.90 -9.68 -2.46
N ALA A 18 9.68 -10.92 -2.94
CA ALA A 18 10.48 -12.09 -2.57
C ALA A 18 11.95 -12.00 -3.04
N SER A 19 12.27 -11.11 -3.99
CA SER A 19 13.64 -10.86 -4.43
C SER A 19 14.35 -9.77 -3.59
N GLY A 20 13.66 -9.21 -2.59
CA GLY A 20 14.18 -8.12 -1.77
C GLY A 20 14.05 -6.74 -2.44
N ARG A 21 13.32 -6.62 -3.55
CA ARG A 21 13.15 -5.34 -4.23
C ARG A 21 12.10 -4.50 -3.52
N PHE A 22 12.53 -3.36 -2.98
CA PHE A 22 11.65 -2.38 -2.37
C PHE A 22 10.94 -1.52 -3.41
N THR A 23 9.67 -1.21 -3.15
CA THR A 23 8.86 -0.33 -3.97
C THR A 23 7.91 0.52 -3.13
N ARG A 24 7.73 1.79 -3.49
CA ARG A 24 6.65 2.63 -2.97
C ARG A 24 5.44 2.51 -3.89
N ARG A 25 4.25 2.39 -3.31
CA ARG A 25 2.99 2.26 -4.06
C ARG A 25 1.93 3.17 -3.44
N LEU A 26 1.17 3.84 -4.29
CA LEU A 26 -0.06 4.55 -3.94
C LEU A 26 -1.24 3.66 -4.35
N VAL A 27 -1.98 3.16 -3.37
CA VAL A 27 -3.03 2.15 -3.61
C VAL A 27 -4.30 2.48 -2.83
N ARG A 28 -5.44 2.00 -3.32
CA ARG A 28 -6.65 1.87 -2.51
C ARG A 28 -6.72 0.46 -1.94
N LEU A 29 -6.72 0.32 -0.61
CA LEU A 29 -6.93 -1.00 0.01
C LEU A 29 -8.38 -1.45 -0.18
N LEU A 30 -8.57 -2.68 -0.64
CA LEU A 30 -9.90 -3.22 -0.94
C LEU A 30 -10.38 -4.20 0.13
N HIS A 31 -9.58 -5.22 0.45
CA HIS A 31 -9.87 -6.18 1.51
C HIS A 31 -8.59 -6.91 1.93
N ILE A 32 -8.69 -7.67 3.02
CA ILE A 32 -7.62 -8.54 3.52
C ILE A 32 -8.18 -9.96 3.56
N ASN A 33 -7.46 -10.92 2.98
CA ASN A 33 -7.76 -12.33 3.03
C ASN A 33 -6.56 -13.08 3.60
N GLY A 34 -6.65 -13.49 4.87
CA GLY A 34 -5.53 -14.09 5.59
C GLY A 34 -4.31 -13.17 5.63
N ASP A 35 -3.21 -13.62 5.03
CA ASP A 35 -1.94 -12.89 4.93
C ASP A 35 -1.82 -12.04 3.65
N VAL A 36 -2.86 -11.95 2.84
CA VAL A 36 -2.84 -11.21 1.57
C VAL A 36 -3.75 -9.99 1.64
N VAL A 37 -3.20 -8.83 1.25
CA VAL A 37 -3.91 -7.58 1.06
C VAL A 37 -4.23 -7.40 -0.42
N ALA A 38 -5.51 -7.32 -0.76
CA ALA A 38 -5.95 -6.92 -2.09
C ALA A 38 -6.09 -5.40 -2.15
N ALA A 39 -5.52 -4.80 -3.19
CA ALA A 39 -5.57 -3.36 -3.41
C ALA A 39 -5.67 -3.02 -4.89
N TYR A 40 -6.06 -1.79 -5.19
CA TYR A 40 -5.99 -1.23 -6.53
C TYR A 40 -4.83 -0.23 -6.61
N ASP A 41 -3.85 -0.49 -7.48
CA ASP A 41 -2.74 0.42 -7.73
C ASP A 41 -3.25 1.63 -8.52
N LEU A 42 -3.17 2.80 -7.91
CA LEU A 42 -3.76 4.03 -8.46
C LEU A 42 -2.92 4.59 -9.61
N LEU A 43 -1.61 4.37 -9.61
CA LEU A 43 -0.71 4.86 -10.66
C LEU A 43 -0.75 3.95 -11.89
N LYS A 44 -0.80 2.64 -11.67
CA LYS A 44 -0.83 1.64 -12.75
C LYS A 44 -2.25 1.27 -13.19
N ARG A 45 -3.27 1.73 -12.47
CA ARG A 45 -4.69 1.50 -12.75
C ARG A 45 -5.04 0.01 -12.87
N GLN A 46 -4.51 -0.81 -11.96
CA GLN A 46 -4.71 -2.25 -11.99
C GLN A 46 -4.77 -2.87 -10.59
N PRO A 47 -5.48 -4.01 -10.40
CA PRO A 47 -5.45 -4.77 -9.16
C PRO A 47 -4.04 -5.26 -8.81
N ARG A 48 -3.73 -5.29 -7.52
CA ARG A 48 -2.48 -5.84 -6.96
C ARG A 48 -2.78 -6.56 -5.65
N THR A 49 -2.02 -7.61 -5.39
CA THR A 49 -2.00 -8.30 -4.10
C THR A 49 -0.63 -8.13 -3.45
N PHE A 50 -0.64 -7.95 -2.13
CA PHE A 50 0.57 -7.79 -1.32
C PHE A 50 0.52 -8.77 -0.15
N ARG A 51 1.60 -9.50 0.12
CA ARG A 51 1.71 -10.27 1.37
C ARG A 51 1.93 -9.32 2.53
N LEU A 52 1.29 -9.58 3.66
CA LEU A 52 1.42 -8.76 4.88
C LEU A 52 2.88 -8.63 5.32
N GLU A 53 3.65 -9.71 5.26
CA GLU A 53 5.08 -9.74 5.60
C GLU A 53 5.94 -8.82 4.71
N GLY A 54 5.51 -8.58 3.48
CA GLY A 54 6.20 -7.70 2.55
C GLY A 54 5.86 -6.23 2.76
N ILE A 55 4.84 -5.89 3.55
CA ILE A 55 4.44 -4.50 3.82
C ILE A 55 5.26 -3.97 4.99
N LEU A 56 6.26 -3.13 4.67
CA LEU A 56 7.22 -2.61 5.64
C LEU A 56 6.73 -1.32 6.30
N ALA A 57 5.94 -0.52 5.58
CA ALA A 57 5.33 0.70 6.08
C ALA A 57 4.03 1.01 5.33
N ILE A 58 3.10 1.67 6.01
CA ILE A 58 1.82 2.14 5.44
C ILE A 58 1.41 3.46 6.10
N GLN A 59 0.94 4.40 5.29
CA GLN A 59 0.44 5.69 5.74
C GLN A 59 -0.74 6.16 4.87
N PRO A 60 -1.65 7.02 5.38
CA PRO A 60 -2.67 7.63 4.55
C PRO A 60 -2.06 8.34 3.32
N ALA A 61 -2.73 8.25 2.18
CA ALA A 61 -2.35 9.05 1.02
C ALA A 61 -2.59 10.54 1.36
N GLY A 62 -1.59 11.39 1.15
CA GLY A 62 -1.67 12.83 1.41
C GLY A 62 -1.30 13.28 2.84
N SER A 63 -0.90 12.36 3.73
CA SER A 63 -0.33 12.74 5.05
C SER A 63 1.19 12.98 5.02
N VAL A 64 1.83 12.91 3.84
CA VAL A 64 3.10 13.59 3.65
C VAL A 64 2.78 15.08 3.74
N GLY A 65 3.41 15.76 4.71
CA GLY A 65 3.21 17.18 4.96
C GLY A 65 3.32 18.02 3.69
N ARG A 66 2.85 19.26 3.78
CA ARG A 66 2.94 20.30 2.76
C ARG A 66 4.39 20.52 2.26
N GLU A 67 4.91 19.62 1.45
CA GLU A 67 6.00 19.90 0.53
C GLU A 67 5.56 19.37 -0.81
N ARG A 68 4.98 20.31 -1.54
CA ARG A 68 4.77 20.27 -2.97
C ARG A 68 6.08 19.79 -3.59
N PHE A 69 6.06 18.67 -4.31
CA PHE A 69 7.08 18.43 -5.31
C PHE A 69 6.72 19.34 -6.49
N GLY A 70 7.34 20.51 -6.51
CA GLY A 70 7.66 21.24 -7.73
C GLY A 70 8.86 20.62 -8.43
#